data_AF-A0A3N9V3U4-F1
#
_entry.id   AF-A0A3N9V3U4-F1
#
_cell.length_a   1.000
_cell.length_b   1.000
_cell.length_c   1.000
_cell.angle_alpha   90.00
_cell.angle_beta   90.00
_cell.angle_gamma   90.00
#
_symmetry.space_group_name_H-M   'P 1'
#
loop_
_entity.id
_entity.type
_entity.pdbx_description
1 polymer ?
#
loop_
_entity_poly.entity_id
_entity_poly.type
_entity_poly.pdbx_seq_one_letter_code
_entity_poly.pdbx_strand_id
1 'polypeptide(L)'
;MITVIFITLSAAVEPQYLGRGRINQAINLETGAKVSAIAHYFGTGGFVAPQVPITRELSSSAMAYQSEKLRDESMISLKSVQSLFNQTRELAANVEILENRSEEGALESKLNALDAKKSAALSRSEVERARSINNETDAVARKTKIWAKQQVYATWFAANSPVRDASTRDLSTNDNIDDLASLRCLVMTLSDTIERLDERISRLENKTER
;
A
#
# COMPACT_ATOMS: atom_id res chain seq x y z
N MET A 1 9.05 -17.88 -2.43
CA MET A 1 10.14 -18.86 -2.25
C MET A 1 9.64 -19.89 -1.25
N ILE A 2 9.35 -21.11 -1.69
CA ILE A 2 8.87 -22.19 -0.82
C ILE A 2 10.08 -23.06 -0.50
N THR A 3 10.51 -23.04 0.77
CA THR A 3 11.60 -23.87 1.26
C THR A 3 11.04 -25.26 1.57
N VAL A 4 11.33 -26.23 0.70
CA VAL A 4 10.98 -27.64 0.92
C VAL A 4 11.99 -28.23 1.88
N ILE A 5 11.56 -28.55 3.10
CA ILE A 5 12.37 -29.28 4.09
C ILE A 5 12.33 -30.76 3.71
N PHE A 6 13.45 -31.29 3.22
CA PHE A 6 13.62 -32.73 3.05
C PHE A 6 13.69 -33.38 4.43
N ILE A 7 12.61 -34.03 4.84
CA ILE A 7 12.63 -34.97 5.95
C ILE A 7 13.42 -36.17 5.46
N THR A 8 14.62 -36.38 6.01
CA THR A 8 15.33 -37.65 5.86
C THR A 8 14.45 -38.74 6.46
N LEU A 9 13.76 -39.51 5.62
CA LEU A 9 13.18 -40.78 6.03
C LEU A 9 14.33 -41.62 6.58
N SER A 10 14.34 -41.81 7.89
CA SER A 10 15.14 -42.86 8.51
C SER A 10 14.69 -44.16 7.86
N ALA A 11 15.54 -44.75 7.01
CA ALA A 11 15.30 -46.07 6.49
C ALA A 11 15.31 -47.02 7.68
N ALA A 12 14.13 -47.41 8.15
CA ALA A 12 13.98 -48.43 9.17
C ALA A 12 14.53 -49.73 8.59
N VAL A 13 15.77 -50.06 8.93
CA VAL A 13 16.36 -51.36 8.64
C VAL A 13 15.59 -52.37 9.48
N GLU A 14 14.74 -53.16 8.84
CA GLU A 14 13.98 -54.21 9.53
C GLU A 14 14.96 -55.18 10.22
N PRO A 15 14.77 -55.47 11.52
CA PRO A 15 15.62 -56.41 12.22
C PRO A 15 15.41 -57.82 11.64
N GLN A 16 16.42 -58.35 10.94
CA GLN A 16 16.36 -59.66 10.25
C GLN A 16 16.10 -60.84 11.20
N TYR A 17 16.37 -60.70 12.50
CA TYR A 17 16.11 -61.73 13.49
C TYR A 17 16.01 -61.15 14.90
N LEU A 18 14.87 -61.37 15.57
CA LEU A 18 14.59 -60.96 16.96
C LEU A 18 14.75 -62.10 17.98
N GLY A 19 15.30 -63.24 17.56
CA GLY A 19 15.51 -64.39 18.46
C GLY A 19 14.22 -65.14 18.74
N ARG A 20 14.28 -66.16 19.62
CA ARG A 20 13.10 -66.97 20.00
C ARG A 20 12.42 -66.46 21.28
N GLY A 21 12.74 -65.25 21.75
CA GLY A 21 12.16 -64.66 22.95
C GLY A 21 12.49 -65.40 24.26
N ARG A 22 13.59 -66.17 24.31
CA ARG A 22 14.04 -66.82 25.56
C ARG A 22 14.70 -65.79 26.46
N ILE A 23 14.48 -65.87 27.77
CA ILE A 23 15.02 -64.95 28.80
C ILE A 23 16.54 -64.78 28.71
N ASN A 24 17.25 -65.80 28.22
CA ASN A 24 18.71 -65.80 28.11
C ASN A 24 19.21 -65.23 26.77
N GLN A 25 18.32 -65.06 25.79
CA GLN A 25 18.64 -64.55 24.46
C GLN A 25 18.49 -63.03 24.42
N ALA A 26 19.55 -62.32 24.75
CA ALA A 26 19.65 -60.88 24.53
C ALA A 26 20.38 -60.60 23.22
N ILE A 27 19.68 -60.00 22.25
CA ILE A 27 20.27 -59.69 20.95
C ILE A 27 20.97 -58.35 21.02
N ASN A 28 22.23 -58.34 20.65
CA ASN A 28 22.97 -57.10 20.46
C ASN A 28 22.40 -56.31 19.28
N LEU A 29 21.67 -55.23 19.55
CA LEU A 29 21.09 -54.36 18.52
C LEU A 29 22.15 -53.60 17.71
N GLU A 30 23.39 -53.45 18.21
CA GLU A 30 24.48 -52.81 17.48
C GLU A 30 25.23 -53.78 16.55
N THR A 31 25.31 -55.08 16.87
CA THR A 31 26.03 -56.09 16.04
C THR A 31 25.13 -57.11 15.33
N GLY A 32 23.88 -57.29 15.78
CA GLY A 32 22.90 -58.21 15.19
C GLY A 32 21.93 -57.54 14.21
N ALA A 33 21.69 -56.23 14.30
CA ALA A 33 20.81 -55.49 13.38
C ALA A 33 21.57 -54.76 12.26
N LYS A 34 22.87 -54.49 12.44
CA LYS A 34 23.74 -54.00 11.37
C LYS A 34 24.39 -55.18 10.69
N VAL A 35 23.76 -55.64 9.61
CA VAL A 35 24.29 -56.67 8.71
C VAL A 35 25.73 -56.33 8.34
N SER A 36 26.68 -57.19 8.71
CA SER A 36 27.93 -57.31 7.95
C SER A 36 27.51 -57.62 6.53
N ALA A 37 27.81 -56.76 5.55
CA ALA A 37 27.39 -56.92 4.16
C ALA A 37 27.69 -58.35 3.66
N ILE A 38 26.68 -59.24 3.69
CA ILE A 38 26.84 -60.62 3.25
C ILE A 38 26.74 -60.61 1.74
N ALA A 39 27.89 -60.59 1.07
CA ALA A 39 27.95 -60.84 -0.38
C ALA A 39 27.39 -62.24 -0.66
N HIS A 40 26.32 -62.31 -1.45
CA HIS A 40 25.77 -63.58 -1.93
C HIS A 40 26.75 -64.17 -2.95
N TYR A 41 27.42 -65.26 -2.60
CA TYR A 41 28.26 -66.00 -3.55
C TYR A 41 27.45 -67.10 -4.22
N PHE A 42 27.30 -67.00 -5.54
CA PHE A 42 26.80 -68.09 -6.37
C PHE A 42 27.92 -69.11 -6.59
N GLY A 43 27.89 -70.20 -5.84
CA GLY A 43 28.71 -71.38 -6.13
C GLY A 43 28.09 -72.22 -7.25
N THR A 44 28.90 -73.06 -7.89
CA THR A 44 28.55 -73.94 -9.03
C THR A 44 27.43 -74.96 -8.77
N GLY A 45 26.85 -75.03 -7.56
CA GLY A 45 25.81 -75.99 -7.16
C GLY A 45 24.45 -75.39 -6.74
N GLY A 46 24.23 -74.07 -6.85
CA GLY A 46 22.95 -73.43 -6.52
C GLY A 46 22.97 -72.46 -5.33
N PHE A 47 21.78 -71.95 -4.96
CA PHE A 47 21.58 -70.89 -3.96
C PHE A 47 22.02 -71.36 -2.56
N VAL A 48 23.05 -70.73 -1.98
CA VAL A 48 23.47 -70.97 -0.60
C VAL A 48 22.58 -70.13 0.32
N ALA A 49 21.86 -70.78 1.24
CA ALA A 49 21.07 -70.06 2.24
C ALA A 49 21.98 -69.12 3.04
N PRO A 50 21.57 -67.85 3.27
CA PRO A 50 22.38 -66.91 4.03
C PRO A 50 22.66 -67.46 5.43
N GLN A 51 23.90 -67.32 5.90
CA GLN A 51 24.25 -67.72 7.26
C GLN A 51 23.42 -66.90 8.25
N VAL A 52 22.71 -67.61 9.13
CA VAL A 52 21.93 -66.98 10.20
C VAL A 52 22.90 -66.14 11.05
N PRO A 53 22.60 -64.87 11.35
CA PRO A 53 23.42 -64.06 12.23
C PRO A 53 23.62 -64.81 13.55
N ILE A 54 24.88 -65.03 13.93
CA ILE A 54 25.20 -65.66 15.21
C ILE A 54 24.67 -64.73 16.30
N THR A 55 23.63 -65.17 17.01
CA THR A 55 23.13 -64.46 18.20
C THR A 55 24.25 -64.44 19.23
N ARG A 56 24.96 -63.31 19.33
CA ARG A 56 25.82 -63.04 20.48
C ARG A 56 24.93 -62.55 21.61
N GLU A 57 24.78 -63.39 22.63
CA GLU A 57 24.18 -62.98 23.90
C GLU A 57 25.01 -61.81 24.45
N LEU A 58 24.35 -60.66 24.65
CA LEU A 58 24.95 -59.55 25.39
C LEU A 58 25.19 -59.99 26.83
N SER A 59 26.36 -59.67 27.38
CA SER A 59 26.56 -59.78 28.82
C SER A 59 25.56 -58.88 29.56
N SER A 60 25.16 -59.27 30.77
CA SER A 60 24.25 -58.48 31.62
C SER A 60 24.73 -57.03 31.81
N SER A 61 26.04 -56.83 31.91
CA SER A 61 26.67 -55.51 31.97
C SER A 61 26.46 -54.66 30.70
N ALA A 62 26.54 -55.29 29.53
CA ALA A 62 26.34 -54.61 28.26
C ALA A 62 24.85 -54.27 28.00
N MET A 63 23.94 -55.14 28.45
CA MET A 63 22.50 -54.84 28.44
C MET A 63 22.15 -53.66 29.34
N ALA A 64 22.70 -53.61 30.55
CA ALA A 64 22.47 -52.51 31.49
C ALA A 64 22.96 -51.17 30.90
N TYR A 65 24.17 -51.15 30.34
CA TYR A 65 24.73 -49.97 29.70
C TYR A 65 23.90 -49.47 28.51
N GLN A 66 23.48 -50.37 27.61
CA GLN A 66 22.64 -49.99 26.47
C GLN A 66 21.26 -49.47 26.91
N SER A 67 20.70 -50.04 27.98
CA SER A 67 19.41 -49.60 28.54
C SER A 67 19.51 -48.21 29.15
N GLU A 68 20.59 -47.90 29.88
CA GLU A 68 20.85 -46.57 30.42
C GLU A 68 21.05 -45.54 29.31
N LYS A 69 21.83 -45.89 28.28
CA LYS A 69 22.04 -45.04 27.10
C LYS A 69 20.72 -44.71 26.38
N LEU A 70 19.87 -45.70 26.12
CA LEU A 70 18.57 -45.50 25.47
C LEU A 70 17.61 -44.68 26.34
N ARG A 71 17.66 -44.86 27.67
CA ARG A 71 16.88 -44.05 28.61
C ARG A 71 17.30 -42.58 28.53
N ASP A 72 18.60 -42.31 28.54
CA ASP A 72 19.14 -40.96 28.52
C ASP A 72 18.86 -40.27 27.17
N GLU A 73 19.01 -40.99 26.04
CA GLU A 73 18.62 -40.51 24.70
C GLU A 73 17.12 -40.18 24.62
N SER A 74 16.26 -41.06 25.17
CA SER A 74 14.81 -40.84 25.21
C SER A 74 14.44 -39.61 26.06
N MET A 75 15.15 -39.39 27.16
CA MET A 75 14.91 -38.24 28.04
C MET A 75 15.34 -36.92 27.41
N ILE A 76 16.43 -36.92 26.63
CA ILE A 76 16.83 -35.77 25.81
C ILE A 76 15.77 -35.49 24.75
N SER A 77 15.28 -36.53 24.05
CA SER A 77 14.23 -36.38 23.05
C SER A 77 12.91 -35.87 23.65
N LEU A 78 12.55 -36.29 24.86
CA LEU A 78 11.35 -35.79 25.54
C LEU A 78 11.47 -34.27 25.80
N LYS A 79 12.64 -33.82 26.28
CA LYS A 79 12.90 -32.40 26.57
C LYS A 79 12.84 -31.54 25.29
N SER A 80 13.38 -32.03 24.17
CA SER A 80 13.32 -31.29 22.90
C SER A 80 11.88 -31.18 22.37
N VAL A 81 11.09 -32.24 22.48
CA VAL A 81 9.67 -32.23 22.10
C VAL A 81 8.87 -31.25 22.96
N GLN A 82 9.09 -31.22 24.27
CA GLN A 82 8.45 -30.24 25.15
C GLN A 82 8.81 -28.80 24.78
N SER A 83 10.07 -28.55 24.43
CA SER A 83 10.51 -27.23 23.96
C SER A 83 9.80 -26.81 22.67
N LEU A 84 9.72 -27.71 21.68
CA LEU A 84 9.02 -27.46 20.41
C LEU A 84 7.52 -27.23 20.62
N PHE A 85 6.90 -27.99 21.53
CA PHE A 85 5.50 -27.82 21.88
C PHE A 85 5.21 -26.42 22.44
N ASN A 86 6.05 -25.95 23.37
CA ASN A 86 5.92 -24.61 23.94
C ASN A 86 6.10 -23.52 22.88
N GLN A 87 7.13 -23.64 22.02
CA GLN A 87 7.34 -22.70 20.90
C GLN A 87 6.15 -22.68 19.93
N THR A 88 5.57 -23.84 19.63
CA THR A 88 4.40 -23.93 18.74
C THR A 88 3.17 -23.26 19.37
N ARG A 89 2.98 -23.42 20.68
CA ARG A 89 1.89 -22.77 21.43
C ARG A 89 2.04 -21.25 21.45
N GLU A 90 3.26 -20.74 21.65
CA GLU A 90 3.55 -19.30 21.57
C GLU A 90 3.31 -18.76 20.15
N LEU A 91 3.72 -19.50 19.12
CA LEU A 91 3.49 -19.11 17.73
C LEU A 91 1.99 -19.04 17.42
N ALA A 92 1.20 -20.01 17.88
CA ALA A 92 -0.25 -20.01 17.68
C ALA A 92 -0.92 -18.78 18.32
N ALA A 93 -0.54 -18.42 19.55
CA ALA A 93 -1.04 -17.22 20.21
C ALA A 93 -0.64 -15.93 19.46
N ASN A 94 0.58 -15.87 18.92
CA ASN A 94 1.04 -14.73 18.14
C ASN A 94 0.28 -14.59 16.81
N VAL A 95 -0.07 -15.71 16.16
CA VAL A 95 -0.86 -15.71 14.92
C VAL A 95 -2.27 -15.18 15.18
N GLU A 96 -2.91 -15.58 16.28
CA GLU A 96 -4.23 -15.06 16.67
C GLU A 96 -4.20 -13.53 16.90
N ILE A 97 -3.16 -13.03 17.57
CA ILE A 97 -2.96 -11.58 17.75
C ILE A 97 -2.77 -10.86 16.41
N LEU A 98 -1.98 -11.45 15.50
CA LEU A 98 -1.74 -10.89 14.16
C LEU A 98 -3.01 -10.86 13.31
N GLU A 99 -3.84 -11.89 13.39
CA GLU A 99 -5.12 -11.98 12.68
C GLU A 99 -6.07 -10.85 13.14
N ASN A 100 -6.27 -10.71 14.45
CA ASN A 100 -7.09 -9.63 15.01
C ASN A 100 -6.59 -8.23 14.59
N ARG A 101 -5.27 -7.99 14.65
CA ARG A 101 -4.68 -6.72 14.21
C ARG A 101 -4.84 -6.48 12.71
N SER A 102 -4.82 -7.53 11.91
CA SER A 102 -5.06 -7.44 10.47
C SER A 102 -6.50 -7.07 10.16
N GLU A 103 -7.47 -7.65 10.88
CA GLU A 103 -8.89 -7.31 10.74
C GLU A 103 -9.17 -5.86 11.14
N GLU A 104 -8.64 -5.41 12.27
CA GLU A 104 -8.72 -4.01 12.72
C GLU A 104 -8.13 -3.06 11.66
N GLY A 105 -6.92 -3.36 11.17
CA GLY A 105 -6.27 -2.54 10.13
C GLY A 105 -7.05 -2.51 8.81
N ALA A 106 -7.71 -3.60 8.44
CA ALA A 106 -8.57 -3.65 7.26
C ALA A 106 -9.84 -2.79 7.42
N LEU A 107 -10.45 -2.81 8.61
CA LEU A 107 -11.60 -1.95 8.94
C LEU A 107 -11.23 -0.47 8.91
N GLU A 108 -10.11 -0.09 9.53
CA GLU A 108 -9.60 1.29 9.49
C GLU A 108 -9.31 1.75 8.06
N SER A 109 -8.65 0.90 7.27
CA SER A 109 -8.36 1.21 5.86
C SER A 109 -9.63 1.44 5.05
N LYS A 110 -10.68 0.64 5.29
CA LYS A 110 -11.99 0.81 4.65
C LYS A 110 -12.65 2.13 5.03
N LEU A 111 -12.63 2.49 6.32
CA LEU A 111 -13.19 3.76 6.79
C LEU A 111 -12.45 4.96 6.20
N ASN A 112 -11.12 4.94 6.22
CA ASN A 112 -10.29 5.99 5.64
C ASN A 112 -10.54 6.16 4.13
N ALA A 113 -10.71 5.06 3.39
CA ALA A 113 -11.04 5.11 1.96
C ALA A 113 -12.42 5.74 1.70
N LEU A 114 -13.42 5.46 2.55
CA LEU A 114 -14.75 6.07 2.46
C LEU A 114 -14.71 7.56 2.75
N ASP A 115 -13.99 7.98 3.79
CA ASP A 115 -13.84 9.39 4.15
C ASP A 115 -13.05 10.17 3.10
N ALA A 116 -12.01 9.58 2.53
CA ALA A 116 -11.27 10.15 1.41
C ALA A 116 -12.17 10.33 0.18
N LYS A 117 -13.01 9.33 -0.14
CA LYS A 117 -13.97 9.41 -1.25
C LYS A 117 -15.00 10.54 -1.02
N LYS A 118 -15.54 10.65 0.20
CA LYS A 118 -16.49 11.70 0.57
C LYS A 118 -15.86 13.09 0.47
N SER A 119 -14.64 13.24 0.99
CA SER A 119 -13.87 14.49 0.94
C SER A 119 -13.55 14.90 -0.50
N ALA A 120 -13.16 13.95 -1.36
CA ALA A 120 -12.93 14.20 -2.76
C ALA A 120 -14.19 14.63 -3.51
N ALA A 121 -15.35 14.04 -3.19
CA ALA A 121 -16.63 14.43 -3.78
C ALA A 121 -17.03 15.86 -3.39
N LEU A 122 -16.88 16.23 -2.12
CA LEU A 122 -17.13 17.59 -1.64
C LEU A 122 -16.20 18.60 -2.31
N SER A 123 -14.91 18.28 -2.40
CA SER A 123 -13.92 19.14 -3.05
C SER A 123 -14.27 19.38 -4.53
N ARG A 124 -14.67 18.34 -5.27
CA ARG A 124 -15.12 18.49 -6.66
C ARG A 124 -16.35 19.40 -6.78
N SER A 125 -17.34 19.21 -5.91
CA SER A 125 -18.55 20.04 -5.88
C SER A 125 -18.22 21.51 -5.61
N GLU A 126 -17.33 21.81 -4.67
CA GLU A 126 -16.92 23.19 -4.39
C GLU A 126 -16.12 23.81 -5.53
N VAL A 127 -15.27 23.04 -6.21
CA VAL A 127 -14.54 23.51 -7.40
C VAL A 127 -15.50 23.83 -8.54
N GLU A 128 -16.52 22.99 -8.78
CA GLU A 128 -17.55 23.26 -9.78
C GLU A 128 -18.35 24.53 -9.43
N ARG A 129 -18.72 24.70 -8.16
CA ARG A 129 -19.41 25.91 -7.68
C ARG A 129 -18.55 27.16 -7.87
N ALA A 130 -17.27 27.09 -7.50
CA ALA A 130 -16.32 28.19 -7.70
C ALA A 130 -16.14 28.53 -9.18
N ARG A 131 -16.06 27.53 -10.06
CA ARG A 131 -16.00 27.72 -11.52
C ARG A 131 -17.27 28.41 -12.04
N SER A 132 -18.45 28.02 -11.56
CA SER A 132 -19.71 28.68 -11.94
C SER A 132 -19.71 30.16 -11.55
N ILE A 133 -19.33 30.48 -10.31
CA ILE A 133 -19.25 31.86 -9.81
C ILE A 133 -18.23 32.66 -10.61
N ASN A 134 -17.07 32.09 -10.94
CA ASN A 134 -16.07 32.76 -11.79
C ASN A 134 -16.65 33.06 -13.18
N ASN A 135 -17.31 32.10 -13.83
CA ASN A 135 -17.93 32.32 -15.15
C ASN A 135 -18.99 33.43 -15.12
N GLU A 136 -19.81 33.48 -14.06
CA GLU A 136 -20.80 34.55 -13.86
C GLU A 136 -20.11 35.90 -13.65
N THR A 137 -19.04 35.92 -12.85
CA THR A 137 -18.24 37.12 -12.59
C THR A 137 -17.62 37.66 -13.88
N ASP A 138 -17.06 36.80 -14.72
CA ASP A 138 -16.48 37.16 -16.01
C ASP A 138 -17.53 37.67 -17.00
N ALA A 139 -18.75 37.10 -16.96
CA ALA A 139 -19.86 37.57 -17.78
C ALA A 139 -20.31 38.98 -17.35
N VAL A 140 -20.39 39.24 -16.04
CA VAL A 140 -20.69 40.57 -15.50
C VAL A 140 -19.58 41.56 -15.86
N ALA A 141 -18.31 41.19 -15.68
CA ALA A 141 -17.17 42.04 -16.01
C ALA A 141 -17.18 42.46 -17.49
N ARG A 142 -17.45 41.52 -18.41
CA ARG A 142 -17.60 41.80 -19.84
C ARG A 142 -18.74 42.77 -20.14
N LYS A 143 -19.91 42.57 -19.53
CA LYS A 143 -21.06 43.49 -19.69
C LYS A 143 -20.74 44.89 -19.18
N THR A 144 -20.09 45.00 -18.02
CA THR A 144 -19.67 46.28 -17.44
C THR A 144 -18.67 46.99 -18.34
N LYS A 145 -17.70 46.29 -18.94
CA LYS A 145 -16.74 46.85 -19.91
C LYS A 145 -17.44 47.45 -21.12
N ILE A 146 -18.43 46.75 -21.69
CA ILE A 146 -19.21 47.23 -22.84
C ILE A 146 -20.03 48.46 -22.45
N TRP A 147 -20.75 48.40 -21.32
CA TRP A 147 -21.55 49.51 -20.82
C TRP A 147 -20.70 50.77 -20.58
N ALA A 148 -19.53 50.61 -19.95
CA ALA A 148 -18.61 51.73 -19.71
C ALA A 148 -18.15 52.37 -21.03
N LYS A 149 -17.80 51.57 -22.04
CA LYS A 149 -17.46 52.09 -23.38
C LYS A 149 -18.63 52.85 -24.01
N GLN A 150 -19.85 52.32 -23.94
CA GLN A 150 -21.03 52.99 -24.47
C GLN A 150 -21.30 54.33 -23.79
N GLN A 151 -21.12 54.42 -22.46
CA GLN A 151 -21.24 55.68 -21.73
C GLN A 151 -20.20 56.71 -22.17
N VAL A 152 -18.93 56.30 -22.32
CA VAL A 152 -17.87 57.19 -22.83
C VAL A 152 -18.18 57.70 -24.24
N TYR A 153 -18.69 56.84 -25.13
CA TYR A 153 -19.12 57.29 -26.46
C TYR A 153 -20.31 58.26 -26.37
N ALA A 154 -21.32 57.96 -25.55
CA ALA A 154 -22.50 58.81 -25.40
C ALA A 154 -22.13 60.20 -24.85
N THR A 155 -21.24 60.28 -23.86
CA THR A 155 -20.76 61.57 -23.33
C THR A 155 -19.90 62.31 -24.34
N TRP A 156 -19.02 61.63 -25.08
CA TRP A 156 -18.24 62.24 -26.16
C TRP A 156 -19.15 62.78 -27.29
N PHE A 157 -20.18 62.04 -27.68
CA PHE A 157 -21.16 62.49 -28.66
C PHE A 157 -21.97 63.67 -28.13
N ALA A 158 -22.45 63.65 -26.89
CA ALA A 158 -23.16 64.78 -26.29
C ALA A 158 -22.29 66.05 -26.25
N ALA A 159 -21.01 65.92 -25.91
CA ALA A 159 -20.06 67.03 -25.84
C ALA A 159 -19.65 67.61 -27.21
N ASN A 160 -19.72 66.82 -28.29
CA ASN A 160 -19.31 67.23 -29.63
C ASN A 160 -20.47 67.32 -30.65
N SER A 161 -21.70 67.05 -30.21
CA SER A 161 -22.88 67.19 -31.06
C SER A 161 -23.18 68.67 -31.26
N PRO A 162 -23.28 69.16 -32.50
CA PRO A 162 -23.70 70.53 -32.75
C PRO A 162 -25.18 70.63 -32.39
N VAL A 163 -25.50 71.25 -31.25
CA VAL A 163 -26.86 71.72 -30.98
C VAL A 163 -27.24 72.66 -32.11
N ARG A 164 -28.08 72.15 -33.02
CA ARG A 164 -28.91 72.93 -33.93
C ARG A 164 -29.91 73.69 -33.07
N ASP A 165 -29.48 74.86 -32.59
CA ASP A 165 -30.30 76.06 -32.54
C ASP A 165 -29.39 77.25 -32.23
N ALA A 166 -29.27 78.14 -33.20
CA ALA A 166 -28.42 79.32 -33.13
C ALA A 166 -29.04 80.46 -32.28
N SER A 167 -30.08 80.19 -31.49
CA SER A 167 -30.85 81.20 -30.76
C SER A 167 -30.46 81.37 -29.28
N THR A 168 -29.56 80.54 -28.75
CA THR A 168 -29.10 80.62 -27.34
C THR A 168 -27.62 80.94 -27.18
N ARG A 169 -26.97 81.46 -28.23
CA ARG A 169 -25.50 81.53 -28.32
C ARG A 169 -24.81 82.68 -27.58
N ASP A 170 -25.51 83.48 -26.78
CA ASP A 170 -24.95 84.76 -26.30
C ASP A 170 -24.64 84.86 -24.79
N LEU A 171 -24.68 83.78 -23.97
CA LEU A 171 -24.42 83.95 -22.52
C LEU A 171 -23.66 82.85 -21.76
N SER A 172 -23.02 81.86 -22.40
CA SER A 172 -22.33 80.78 -21.65
C SER A 172 -21.18 80.13 -22.43
N THR A 173 -20.12 80.89 -22.73
CA THR A 173 -18.94 80.33 -23.44
C THR A 173 -17.72 80.09 -22.55
N ASN A 174 -17.67 80.60 -21.32
CA ASN A 174 -16.56 80.30 -20.39
C ASN A 174 -16.85 79.10 -19.48
N ASP A 175 -18.04 78.99 -18.90
CA ASP A 175 -18.37 77.89 -17.98
C ASP A 175 -18.37 76.51 -18.68
N ASN A 176 -18.73 76.47 -19.97
CA ASN A 176 -18.74 75.24 -20.76
C ASN A 176 -17.35 74.71 -21.14
N ILE A 177 -16.30 75.55 -21.14
CA ILE A 177 -14.94 75.11 -21.50
C ILE A 177 -14.30 74.32 -20.35
N ASP A 178 -14.51 74.76 -19.11
CA ASP A 178 -14.02 74.06 -17.92
C ASP A 178 -14.78 72.74 -17.68
N ASP A 179 -16.07 72.70 -18.01
CA ASP A 179 -16.86 71.46 -18.00
C ASP A 179 -16.40 70.48 -19.09
N LEU A 180 -16.05 70.96 -20.29
CA LEU A 180 -15.46 70.15 -21.37
C LEU A 180 -14.06 69.63 -21.02
N ALA A 181 -13.23 70.44 -20.36
CA ALA A 181 -11.92 70.03 -19.88
C ALA A 181 -12.03 68.99 -18.76
N SER A 182 -12.99 69.17 -17.85
CA SER A 182 -13.30 68.23 -16.77
C SER A 182 -13.83 66.89 -17.31
N LEU A 183 -14.71 66.93 -18.33
CA LEU A 183 -15.18 65.73 -19.03
C LEU A 183 -14.05 65.00 -19.76
N ARG A 184 -13.16 65.73 -20.45
CA ARG A 184 -11.98 65.13 -21.09
C ARG A 184 -11.04 64.48 -20.07
N CYS A 185 -10.82 65.14 -18.93
CA CYS A 185 -10.04 64.59 -17.84
C CYS A 185 -10.68 63.29 -17.34
N LEU A 186 -11.98 63.29 -17.05
CA LEU A 186 -12.73 62.12 -16.60
C LEU A 186 -12.66 60.95 -17.60
N VAL A 187 -12.77 61.23 -18.91
CA VAL A 187 -12.65 60.22 -19.97
C VAL A 187 -11.25 59.62 -20.02
N MET A 188 -10.20 60.42 -19.82
CA MET A 188 -8.82 59.92 -19.72
C MET A 188 -8.64 59.04 -18.47
N THR A 189 -9.14 59.45 -17.31
CA THR A 189 -9.05 58.66 -16.08
C THR A 189 -9.81 57.34 -16.21
N LEU A 190 -11.00 57.36 -16.82
CA LEU A 190 -11.78 56.15 -17.10
C LEU A 190 -11.05 55.22 -18.08
N SER A 191 -10.38 55.76 -19.10
CA SER A 191 -9.58 54.95 -20.03
C SER A 191 -8.38 54.29 -19.32
N ASP A 192 -7.65 55.05 -18.51
CA ASP A 192 -6.49 54.54 -17.75
C ASP A 192 -6.90 53.48 -16.71
N THR A 193 -8.06 53.65 -16.06
CA THR A 193 -8.60 52.63 -15.15
C THR A 193 -9.05 51.37 -15.89
N ILE A 194 -9.61 51.47 -17.10
CA ILE A 194 -9.96 50.32 -17.93
C ILE A 194 -8.69 49.53 -18.35
N GLU A 195 -7.63 50.22 -18.78
CA GLU A 195 -6.36 49.55 -19.14
C GLU A 195 -5.73 48.82 -17.95
N ARG A 196 -5.67 49.46 -16.78
CA ARG A 196 -5.17 48.83 -15.55
C ARG A 196 -5.99 47.62 -15.11
N LEU A 197 -7.31 47.63 -15.37
CA LEU A 197 -8.18 46.49 -15.09
C LEU A 197 -7.91 45.35 -16.08
N ASP A 198 -7.73 45.62 -17.37
CA ASP A 198 -7.36 44.61 -18.37
C ASP A 198 -6.02 43.95 -17.99
N GLU A 199 -5.03 44.74 -17.59
CA GLU A 199 -3.73 44.23 -17.19
C GLU A 199 -3.79 43.33 -15.94
N ARG A 200 -4.66 43.68 -14.98
CA ARG A 200 -4.91 42.84 -13.78
C ARG A 200 -5.62 41.54 -14.14
N ILE A 201 -6.59 41.58 -15.05
CA ILE A 201 -7.31 40.39 -15.50
C ILE A 201 -6.35 39.43 -16.21
N SER A 202 -5.54 39.91 -17.16
CA SER A 202 -4.56 39.07 -17.86
C SER A 202 -3.49 38.47 -16.94
N ARG A 203 -3.11 39.17 -15.86
CA ARG A 203 -2.19 38.61 -14.84
C ARG A 203 -2.85 37.52 -13.98
N LEU A 204 -4.15 37.57 -13.76
CA LEU A 204 -4.89 36.55 -13.02
C LEU A 204 -5.10 35.30 -13.87
N GLU A 205 -5.46 35.46 -15.15
CA GLU A 205 -5.59 34.36 -16.12
C GLU A 205 -4.30 33.54 -16.23
N ASN A 206 -3.14 34.21 -16.36
CA ASN A 206 -1.82 33.56 -16.42
C ASN A 206 -1.39 32.86 -15.12
N LYS A 207 -1.98 33.21 -13.97
CA LYS A 207 -1.71 32.54 -12.69
C LYS A 207 -2.57 31.30 -12.48
N THR A 208 -3.70 31.20 -13.14
CA THR A 208 -4.61 30.05 -13.04
C THR A 208 -4.26 28.89 -13.97
N GLU A 209 -3.35 29.07 -14.93
CA GLU A 209 -2.86 28.02 -15.85
C GLU A 209 -1.58 27.29 -15.38
N ARG A 210 -1.05 27.63 -14.19
CA ARG A 210 0.07 26.92 -13.54
C ARG A 210 -0.40 26.14 -12.33
#